data_AF-A0A699J182-F1
#
_entry.id   AF-A0A699J182-F1
#
_cell.length_a   1.000
_cell.length_b   1.000
_cell.length_c   1.000
_cell.angle_alpha   90.00
_cell.angle_beta   90.00
_cell.angle_gamma   90.00
#
_symmetry.space_group_name_H-M   'P 1'
#
loop_
_entity.id
_entity.type
_entity.pdbx_description
1 polymer ?
#
loop_
_entity_poly.entity_id
_entity_poly.type
_entity_poly.pdbx_seq_one_letter_code
_entity_poly.pdbx_strand_id
1 'polypeptide(L)'
;MFNETATTLVKCSADSLMDTTDESAKDHLSLLPALSNLIGTVHVMEIKSHTYCEYGTFESFTCWQIHPMEGIKDSVGSNTVDAVPDNQPHNLKR
;
A
#
# COMPACT_ATOMS: atom_id res chain seq x y z
N MET A 1 11.91 7.97 -8.29
CA MET A 1 12.25 6.82 -7.44
C MET A 1 13.36 6.05 -8.15
N PHE A 2 14.40 5.62 -7.45
CA PHE A 2 15.52 4.88 -8.04
C PHE A 2 15.39 3.37 -7.80
N ASN A 3 16.26 2.58 -8.45
CA ASN A 3 16.17 1.13 -8.50
C ASN A 3 16.10 0.45 -7.13
N GLU A 4 16.95 0.85 -6.18
CA GLU A 4 16.99 0.26 -4.83
C GLU A 4 15.68 0.47 -4.07
N THR A 5 15.15 1.70 -4.12
CA THR A 5 13.87 2.06 -3.49
C THR A 5 12.71 1.32 -4.15
N ALA A 6 12.68 1.26 -5.49
CA ALA A 6 11.65 0.55 -6.25
C ALA A 6 11.68 -0.96 -5.98
N THR A 7 12.87 -1.55 -5.94
CA THR A 7 13.07 -2.97 -5.62
C THR A 7 12.59 -3.28 -4.21
N THR A 8 12.82 -2.37 -3.25
CA THR A 8 12.31 -2.51 -1.88
C THR A 8 10.77 -2.51 -1.83
N LEU A 9 10.13 -1.66 -2.64
CA LEU A 9 8.66 -1.58 -2.71
C LEU A 9 8.04 -2.83 -3.32
N VAL A 10 8.52 -3.18 -4.52
CA VAL A 10 7.93 -4.21 -5.39
C VAL A 10 8.45 -5.62 -5.04
N LYS A 11 9.53 -5.70 -4.26
CA LYS A 11 10.26 -6.94 -3.90
C LYS A 11 10.77 -7.72 -5.11
N CYS A 12 10.96 -7.03 -6.24
CA CYS A 12 11.41 -7.58 -7.51
C CYS A 12 12.38 -6.60 -8.18
N SER A 13 13.42 -7.10 -8.83
CA SER A 13 14.33 -6.28 -9.63
C SER A 13 13.71 -5.93 -10.99
N ALA A 14 14.24 -4.90 -11.65
CA ALA A 14 13.80 -4.52 -13.00
C ALA A 14 13.97 -5.68 -14.00
N ASP A 15 15.10 -6.39 -13.94
CA ASP A 15 15.38 -7.50 -14.85
C ASP A 15 14.38 -8.65 -14.68
N SER A 16 14.12 -9.04 -13.42
CA SER A 16 13.13 -10.09 -13.12
C SER A 16 11.70 -9.70 -13.48
N LEU A 17 11.38 -8.39 -13.49
CA LEU A 17 10.09 -7.90 -13.95
C LEU A 17 9.94 -8.07 -15.47
N MET A 18 11.01 -7.84 -16.23
CA MET A 18 10.99 -7.96 -17.69
C MET A 18 10.90 -9.40 -18.16
N ASP A 19 11.55 -10.34 -17.47
CA ASP A 19 11.47 -11.77 -17.78
C ASP A 19 10.06 -12.36 -17.58
N THR A 20 9.19 -11.71 -16.81
CA THR A 20 7.79 -12.13 -16.61
C THR A 20 6.82 -11.62 -17.69
N THR A 21 7.31 -10.81 -18.63
CA THR A 21 6.50 -10.30 -19.75
C THR A 21 6.52 -11.33 -20.87
N ASP A 22 5.69 -12.37 -20.75
CA ASP A 22 5.49 -13.34 -21.83
C ASP A 22 4.82 -12.62 -23.01
N GLU A 23 5.57 -12.39 -24.11
CA GLU A 23 5.11 -11.73 -25.35
C GLU A 23 3.88 -12.43 -25.99
N SER A 24 3.49 -13.60 -25.49
CA SER A 24 2.26 -14.29 -25.86
C SER A 24 1.00 -13.72 -25.20
N ALA A 25 1.11 -12.91 -24.14
CA ALA A 25 -0.04 -12.35 -23.44
C ALA A 25 -0.51 -11.05 -24.11
N LYS A 26 -1.28 -11.20 -25.20
CA LYS A 26 -2.04 -10.13 -25.87
C LYS A 26 -3.12 -9.44 -25.01
N ASP A 27 -3.13 -9.68 -23.72
CA ASP A 27 -4.00 -8.99 -22.78
C ASP A 27 -3.17 -7.95 -22.02
N HIS A 28 -2.95 -6.81 -22.66
CA HIS A 28 -2.26 -5.60 -22.15
C HIS A 28 -2.84 -5.00 -20.85
N LEU A 29 -3.73 -5.71 -20.16
CA LEU A 29 -4.52 -5.21 -19.03
C LEU A 29 -4.24 -5.93 -17.70
N SER A 30 -3.57 -7.08 -17.71
CA SER A 30 -3.18 -7.75 -16.47
C SER A 30 -1.91 -7.12 -15.89
N LEU A 31 -2.08 -6.41 -14.78
CA LEU A 31 -0.96 -5.86 -14.01
C LEU A 31 -0.03 -7.01 -13.59
N LEU A 32 1.29 -6.82 -13.73
CA LEU A 32 2.27 -7.82 -13.30
C LEU A 32 2.03 -8.19 -11.83
N PRO A 33 2.14 -9.49 -11.44
CA PRO A 33 1.82 -9.93 -10.08
C PRO A 33 2.53 -9.13 -8.97
N ALA A 34 3.78 -8.74 -9.22
CA ALA A 34 4.55 -7.94 -8.27
C ALA A 34 3.96 -6.53 -8.06
N LEU A 35 3.38 -5.94 -9.10
CA LEU A 35 2.69 -4.66 -9.03
C LEU A 35 1.28 -4.81 -8.45
N SER A 36 0.58 -5.92 -8.74
CA SER A 36 -0.80 -6.10 -8.27
C SER A 36 -0.85 -6.23 -6.75
N ASN A 37 0.21 -6.78 -6.16
CA ASN A 37 0.39 -6.91 -4.72
C ASN A 37 0.57 -5.56 -4.00
N LEU A 38 0.78 -4.46 -4.71
CA LEU A 38 0.85 -3.12 -4.12
C LEU A 38 -0.54 -2.46 -3.97
N ILE A 39 -1.57 -3.01 -4.60
CA ILE A 39 -2.92 -2.44 -4.51
C ILE A 39 -3.45 -2.65 -3.09
N GLY A 40 -3.80 -1.55 -2.42
CA GLY A 40 -4.35 -1.56 -1.06
C GLY A 40 -3.29 -1.68 0.04
N THR A 41 -2.00 -1.68 -0.28
CA THR A 41 -0.95 -1.65 0.75
C THR A 41 -0.69 -0.23 1.24
N VAL A 42 -0.22 -0.13 2.48
CA VAL A 42 0.17 1.14 3.11
C VAL A 42 1.68 1.12 3.33
N HIS A 43 2.34 2.21 2.94
CA HIS A 43 3.77 2.38 3.07
C HIS A 43 4.10 3.76 3.62
N VAL A 44 5.13 3.84 4.45
CA VAL A 44 5.71 5.11 4.87
C VAL A 44 6.89 5.42 3.94
N MET A 45 6.83 6.56 3.27
CA MET A 45 7.81 6.97 2.27
C MET A 45 8.45 8.30 2.63
N GLU A 46 9.77 8.39 2.51
CA GLU A 46 10.49 9.67 2.49
C GLU A 46 10.48 10.22 1.06
N ILE A 47 10.04 11.46 0.89
CA ILE A 47 9.97 12.15 -0.39
C ILE A 47 10.80 13.43 -0.33
N LYS A 48 11.65 13.63 -1.33
CA LYS A 48 12.40 14.88 -1.54
C LYS A 48 11.79 15.65 -2.69
N SER A 49 11.46 16.92 -2.46
CA SER A 49 11.06 17.82 -3.53
C SER A 49 12.25 18.53 -4.14
N HIS A 50 12.13 18.89 -5.42
CA HIS A 50 13.11 19.70 -6.13
C HIS A 50 12.38 20.67 -7.06
N THR A 51 12.63 21.96 -6.90
CA THR A 51 12.08 23.01 -7.75
C THR A 51 13.08 23.39 -8.82
N TYR A 52 12.68 23.28 -10.09
CA TYR A 52 13.49 23.72 -11.22
C TYR A 52 13.12 25.17 -11.56
N CYS A 53 14.05 26.11 -11.35
CA CYS A 53 13.81 27.52 -11.65
C CYS A 53 13.98 27.86 -13.14
N GLU A 54 14.70 27.02 -13.88
CA GLU A 54 15.16 27.31 -15.26
C GLU A 54 14.12 26.99 -16.34
N TYR A 55 13.09 26.21 -16.02
CA TYR A 55 12.13 25.71 -17.02
C TYR A 55 10.68 26.12 -16.71
N GLY A 56 10.47 27.23 -15.99
CA GLY A 56 9.18 27.55 -15.35
C GLY A 56 9.11 26.89 -13.98
N THR A 57 8.23 27.37 -13.09
CA THR A 57 8.06 26.81 -11.73
C THR A 57 7.48 25.40 -11.79
N PHE A 58 8.34 24.42 -12.06
CA PHE A 58 8.06 23.00 -11.98
C PHE A 58 8.70 22.43 -10.73
N GLU A 59 7.97 21.55 -10.06
CA GLU A 59 8.44 20.80 -8.91
C GLU A 59 8.43 19.31 -9.25
N SER A 60 9.51 18.62 -8.95
CA SER A 60 9.57 17.15 -8.98
C SER A 60 9.66 16.59 -7.58
N PHE A 61 9.16 15.37 -7.41
CA PHE A 61 9.21 14.65 -6.17
C PHE A 61 9.92 13.32 -6.40
N THR A 62 10.96 13.07 -5.61
CA THR A 62 11.69 11.81 -5.64
C THR A 62 11.44 11.07 -4.33
N CYS A 63 10.79 9.91 -4.40
CA CYS A 63 10.80 8.96 -3.28
C CYS A 63 12.25 8.49 -3.07
N TRP A 64 12.77 8.81 -1.89
CA TRP A 64 14.15 8.56 -1.48
C TRP A 64 14.27 7.24 -0.72
N GLN A 65 13.36 7.00 0.22
CA GLN A 65 13.38 5.82 1.07
C GLN A 65 11.96 5.31 1.37
N ILE A 66 11.84 3.99 1.57
CA ILE A 66 10.63 3.34 2.05
C ILE A 66 10.94 2.74 3.40
N HIS A 67 10.15 3.09 4.41
CA HIS A 67 10.32 2.56 5.75
C HIS A 67 9.48 1.30 5.94
N PRO A 68 10.01 0.27 6.61
CA PRO A 68 9.22 -0.87 7.02
C PRO A 68 8.15 -0.39 8.01
N MET A 69 6.91 -0.83 7.79
CA MET A 69 5.82 -0.59 8.72
C MET A 69 5.84 -1.69 9.80
N GLU A 70 6.19 -1.34 11.04
CA GLU A 70 6.09 -2.30 12.14
C GLU A 70 4.62 -2.54 12.50
N GLY A 71 4.16 -3.77 12.27
CA GLY A 71 3.01 -4.36 12.98
C GLY A 71 1.63 -3.73 12.72
N ILE A 72 1.10 -3.83 11.51
CA ILE A 72 -0.35 -4.08 11.40
C ILE A 72 -0.52 -5.60 11.50
N LYS A 73 -0.76 -6.08 12.72
CA LYS A 73 -1.36 -7.40 12.90
C LYS A 73 -2.73 -7.33 12.23
N ASP A 74 -3.00 -8.23 11.29
CA ASP A 74 -4.31 -8.45 10.70
C ASP A 74 -5.35 -8.62 11.82
N SER A 75 -6.05 -7.55 12.17
CA SER A 75 -7.24 -7.64 13.01
C SER A 75 -8.38 -8.08 12.11
N VAL A 76 -8.43 -9.39 11.84
CA VAL A 76 -9.66 -10.07 11.43
C VAL A 76 -10.62 -9.99 12.63
N GLY A 77 -11.31 -8.86 12.74
CA GLY A 77 -12.43 -8.67 13.64
C GLY A 77 -13.71 -9.04 12.90
N SER A 78 -14.10 -10.31 12.95
CA SER A 78 -15.40 -10.76 12.52
C SER A 78 -16.45 -10.18 13.48
N ASN A 79 -17.22 -9.19 13.02
CA ASN A 79 -18.32 -8.63 13.79
C ASN A 79 -19.52 -9.59 13.69
N THR A 80 -19.50 -10.67 14.48
CA THR A 80 -20.73 -11.40 14.77
C THR A 80 -21.43 -10.58 15.85
N VAL A 81 -22.47 -9.83 15.47
CA VAL A 81 -23.34 -9.13 16.42
C VAL A 81 -24.15 -10.20 17.13
N ASP A 82 -23.65 -10.65 18.29
CA ASP A 82 -24.42 -11.50 19.19
C ASP A 82 -25.65 -10.75 19.69
N ALA A 83 -26.78 -11.45 19.63
CA ALA A 83 -28.11 -10.97 19.97
C ALA A 83 -28.16 -10.40 21.40
N VAL A 84 -28.75 -9.21 21.52
CA VAL A 84 -29.13 -8.58 22.78
C VAL A 84 -30.13 -9.47 23.54
N PRO A 85 -29.85 -9.87 24.80
CA PRO A 85 -30.90 -10.22 25.72
C PRO A 85 -31.31 -8.97 26.50
N ASP A 86 -32.55 -8.59 26.25
CA ASP A 86 -33.39 -7.70 27.06
C ASP A 86 -33.26 -8.01 28.56
N ASN A 87 -33.04 -6.98 29.39
CA ASN A 87 -33.28 -7.08 30.83
C ASN A 87 -33.64 -5.70 31.43
N GLN A 88 -34.88 -5.65 31.95
CA GLN A 88 -35.56 -4.53 32.59
C GLN A 88 -34.80 -3.91 33.80
N PRO A 89 -35.10 -2.64 34.13
CA PRO A 89 -34.57 -1.99 35.34
C PRO A 89 -35.38 -2.38 36.59
N HIS A 90 -34.70 -2.96 37.58
CA HIS A 90 -35.24 -3.09 38.94
C HIS A 90 -35.19 -1.75 39.68
N ASN A 91 -36.36 -1.26 40.08
CA ASN A 91 -36.57 -0.08 40.91
C ASN A 91 -35.88 -0.21 42.28
N LEU A 92 -34.98 0.72 42.63
CA LEU A 92 -34.56 0.95 44.01
C LEU A 92 -35.53 1.93 44.69
N LYS A 93 -36.28 1.42 45.68
CA LYS A 93 -37.01 2.22 46.66
C LYS A 93 -36.02 2.85 47.64
N ARG A 94 -36.20 4.15 47.93
CA ARG A 94 -35.87 4.75 49.22
C ARG A 94 -36.99 5.69 49.64
#